data_AF-A0A3D2XVI9-F1
#
_entry.id   AF-A0A3D2XVI9-F1
#
_cell.length_a   1.000
_cell.length_b   1.000
_cell.length_c   1.000
_cell.angle_alpha   90.00
_cell.angle_beta   90.00
_cell.angle_gamma   90.00
#
_symmetry.space_group_name_H-M   'P 1'
#
loop_
_entity.id
_entity.type
_entity.pdbx_description
1 polymer ?
#
loop_
_entity_poly.entity_id
_entity_poly.type
_entity_poly.pdbx_seq_one_letter_code
_entity_poly.pdbx_strand_id
1 'polypeptide(L)'
;AAKRAWQWALENPQVAYKNAQNVKTGEYGDSSFNDEFAWAASELFITTGEQDYLIEAQRYLGSPSTPGWSDTMGLAYLSLLS
;
A
#
# COMPACT_ATOMS: atom_id res chain seq x y z
N ALA A 1 -2.77 10.48 -11.37
CA ALA A 1 -2.00 9.23 -11.51
C ALA A 1 -2.38 8.23 -10.42
N ALA A 2 -2.28 8.61 -9.14
CA ALA A 2 -2.58 7.77 -7.98
C ALA A 2 -3.90 6.96 -8.08
N LYS A 3 -5.04 7.61 -8.39
CA LYS A 3 -6.33 6.91 -8.55
C LYS A 3 -6.32 5.77 -9.60
N ARG A 4 -5.57 5.94 -10.70
CA ARG A 4 -5.47 4.89 -11.73
C ARG A 4 -4.61 3.72 -11.26
N ALA A 5 -3.52 4.01 -10.54
CA ALA A 5 -2.67 2.98 -9.94
C ALA A 5 -3.44 2.19 -8.86
N TRP A 6 -4.21 2.89 -8.03
CA TRP A 6 -5.11 2.30 -7.05
C TRP A 6 -6.14 1.37 -7.69
N GLN A 7 -6.83 1.82 -8.74
CA GLN A 7 -7.79 1.00 -9.47
C GLN A 7 -7.14 -0.28 -10.03
N TRP A 8 -5.97 -0.14 -10.65
CA TRP A 8 -5.23 -1.29 -11.16
C TRP A 8 -4.84 -2.27 -10.05
N ALA A 9 -4.41 -1.76 -8.88
CA ALA A 9 -4.04 -2.60 -7.74
C ALA A 9 -5.25 -3.38 -7.18
N LEU A 10 -6.43 -2.75 -7.11
CA LEU A 10 -7.67 -3.44 -6.71
C LEU A 10 -8.08 -4.56 -7.68
N GLU A 11 -7.84 -4.36 -8.98
CA GLU A 11 -8.09 -5.37 -10.01
C GLU A 11 -7.02 -6.49 -10.01
N ASN A 12 -5.84 -6.24 -9.45
CA ASN A 12 -4.67 -7.13 -9.48
C ASN A 12 -4.02 -7.30 -8.09
N PRO A 13 -4.76 -7.70 -7.03
CA PRO A 13 -4.31 -7.57 -5.64
C PRO A 13 -3.23 -8.59 -5.20
N GLN A 14 -2.88 -9.55 -6.07
CA GLN A 14 -1.99 -10.68 -5.76
C GLN A 14 -0.83 -10.78 -6.78
N VAL A 15 -0.48 -9.67 -7.42
CA VAL A 15 0.60 -9.62 -8.42
C VAL A 15 1.90 -9.17 -7.75
N ALA A 16 2.55 -10.13 -7.08
CA ALA A 16 3.87 -9.91 -6.51
C ALA A 16 4.94 -9.79 -7.60
N TYR A 17 5.83 -8.79 -7.45
CA TYR A 17 6.97 -8.66 -8.34
C TYR A 17 7.97 -9.80 -8.09
N LYS A 18 8.50 -10.35 -9.18
CA LYS A 18 9.61 -11.30 -9.17
C LYS A 18 10.56 -10.96 -10.30
N ASN A 19 11.85 -11.00 -10.03
CA ASN A 19 12.84 -10.81 -11.06
C ASN A 19 12.71 -11.89 -12.15
N ALA A 20 12.72 -11.48 -13.41
CA ALA A 20 12.87 -12.41 -14.52
C ALA A 20 14.24 -13.10 -14.45
N GLN A 21 14.40 -14.28 -15.06
CA GLN A 21 15.61 -15.10 -14.92
C GLN A 21 16.92 -14.35 -15.23
N ASN A 22 16.87 -13.42 -16.19
CA ASN A 22 17.99 -12.60 -16.65
C ASN A 22 18.21 -11.32 -15.84
N VAL A 23 17.36 -10.99 -14.86
CA VAL A 23 17.50 -9.82 -13.98
C VAL A 23 18.18 -10.25 -12.68
N LYS A 24 19.27 -9.55 -12.31
CA LYS A 24 20.11 -9.87 -11.13
C LYS A 24 20.26 -8.70 -10.14
N THR A 25 19.54 -7.61 -10.35
CA THR A 25 19.49 -6.47 -9.42
C THR A 25 18.61 -6.78 -8.22
N GLY A 26 18.59 -5.88 -7.22
CA GLY A 26 17.69 -6.01 -6.06
C GLY A 26 16.24 -6.21 -6.50
N GLU A 27 15.57 -7.20 -5.91
CA GLU A 27 14.20 -7.57 -6.29
C GLU A 27 13.15 -6.66 -5.65
N TYR A 28 13.41 -6.18 -4.43
CA TYR A 28 12.39 -5.51 -3.60
C TYR A 28 11.08 -6.32 -3.56
N GLY A 29 11.21 -7.64 -3.40
CA GLY A 29 10.09 -8.56 -3.40
C GLY A 29 9.32 -8.51 -2.09
N ASP A 30 8.00 -8.57 -2.20
CA ASP A 30 7.07 -8.74 -1.08
C ASP A 30 5.96 -9.72 -1.49
N SER A 31 5.35 -10.35 -0.49
CA SER A 31 4.24 -11.28 -0.60
C SER A 31 3.00 -10.87 0.19
N SER A 32 3.12 -9.84 1.05
CA SER A 32 1.99 -9.16 1.68
C SER A 32 1.85 -7.78 1.04
N PHE A 33 0.61 -7.33 0.84
CA PHE A 33 0.35 -5.98 0.31
C PHE A 33 -0.61 -5.18 1.21
N ASN A 34 -0.99 -5.74 2.37
CA ASN A 34 -2.02 -5.12 3.21
C ASN A 34 -1.54 -3.77 3.73
N ASP A 35 -0.28 -3.66 4.11
CA ASP A 35 0.32 -2.42 4.54
C ASP A 35 0.42 -1.40 3.40
N GLU A 36 0.79 -1.81 2.18
CA GLU A 36 0.77 -0.92 1.01
C GLU A 36 -0.64 -0.41 0.71
N PHE A 37 -1.64 -1.30 0.75
CA PHE A 37 -3.05 -0.92 0.55
C PHE A 37 -3.52 0.03 1.65
N ALA A 38 -3.16 -0.22 2.92
CA ALA A 38 -3.51 0.65 4.04
C ALA A 38 -2.89 2.04 3.87
N TRP A 39 -1.61 2.11 3.50
CA TRP A 39 -0.93 3.39 3.31
C TRP A 39 -1.46 4.14 2.08
N ALA A 40 -1.59 3.48 0.93
CA ALA A 40 -2.09 4.11 -0.29
C ALA A 40 -3.53 4.64 -0.13
N ALA A 41 -4.40 3.87 0.53
CA ALA A 41 -5.78 4.31 0.82
C ALA A 41 -5.79 5.51 1.78
N SER A 42 -4.94 5.50 2.81
CA SER A 42 -4.79 6.63 3.74
C SER A 42 -4.38 7.92 3.01
N GLU A 43 -3.37 7.86 2.15
CA GLU A 43 -2.90 9.02 1.39
C GLU A 43 -3.94 9.52 0.37
N LEU A 44 -4.67 8.60 -0.27
CA LEU A 44 -5.77 8.96 -1.16
C LEU A 44 -6.90 9.65 -0.40
N PHE A 45 -7.26 9.15 0.79
CA PHE A 45 -8.25 9.79 1.65
C PHE A 45 -7.81 11.20 2.05
N ILE A 46 -6.60 11.36 2.58
CA ILE A 46 -6.07 12.66 3.02
C ILE A 46 -6.05 13.67 1.86
N THR A 47 -5.66 13.23 0.67
CA THR A 47 -5.53 14.12 -0.49
C THR A 47 -6.88 14.49 -1.11
N THR A 48 -7.88 13.62 -1.06
CA THR A 48 -9.13 13.78 -1.81
C THR A 48 -10.36 14.08 -0.96
N GLY A 49 -10.36 13.67 0.31
CA GLY A 49 -11.51 13.70 1.21
C GLY A 49 -12.61 12.66 0.90
N GLU A 50 -12.42 11.80 -0.10
CA GLU A 50 -13.39 10.77 -0.48
C GLU A 50 -13.44 9.64 0.56
N GLN A 51 -14.61 9.45 1.17
CA GLN A 51 -14.79 8.54 2.31
C GLN A 51 -14.54 7.07 1.97
N ASP A 52 -14.74 6.68 0.71
CA ASP A 52 -14.49 5.31 0.27
C ASP A 52 -13.03 4.90 0.51
N TYR A 53 -12.07 5.82 0.38
CA TYR A 53 -10.66 5.55 0.67
C TYR A 53 -10.41 5.37 2.17
N LEU A 54 -11.14 6.05 3.04
CA LEU A 54 -11.03 5.84 4.49
C LEU A 54 -11.56 4.45 4.89
N ILE A 55 -12.67 4.03 4.28
CA ILE A 55 -13.24 2.69 4.50
C ILE A 55 -12.26 1.62 4.05
N GLU A 56 -11.64 1.79 2.88
CA GLU A 56 -10.61 0.87 2.39
C GLU A 56 -9.37 0.89 3.29
N ALA A 57 -8.87 2.05 3.73
CA ALA A 57 -7.76 2.12 4.67
C ALA A 57 -8.07 1.32 5.95
N GLN A 58 -9.25 1.52 6.54
CA GLN A 58 -9.70 0.79 7.72
C GLN A 58 -9.80 -0.73 7.51
N ARG A 59 -10.12 -1.19 6.29
CA ARG A 59 -10.14 -2.63 5.96
C ARG A 59 -8.75 -3.25 6.03
N TYR A 60 -7.73 -2.52 5.62
CA TYR A 60 -6.37 -3.04 5.49
C TYR A 60 -5.47 -2.76 6.71
N LEU A 61 -5.85 -1.81 7.57
CA LEU A 61 -5.09 -1.51 8.79
C LEU A 61 -4.92 -2.75 9.69
N GLY A 62 -3.67 -3.01 10.07
CA GLY A 62 -3.26 -4.06 10.99
C GLY A 62 -2.55 -3.49 12.22
N SER A 63 -1.75 -4.28 12.92
CA SER A 63 -0.96 -3.78 14.05
C SER A 63 0.07 -2.75 13.58
N PRO A 64 0.27 -1.62 14.29
CA PRO A 64 1.33 -0.67 13.96
C PRO A 64 2.71 -1.35 13.94
N SER A 65 3.55 -0.93 12.98
CA SER A 65 4.91 -1.42 12.79
C SER A 65 5.91 -0.26 12.71
N THR A 66 7.20 -0.57 12.83
CA THR A 66 8.25 0.40 12.50
C THR A 66 8.32 0.52 10.98
N PRO A 67 8.21 1.73 10.40
CA PRO A 67 8.22 1.91 8.95
C PRO A 67 9.48 1.35 8.28
N GLY A 68 9.28 0.64 7.17
CA GLY A 68 10.32 0.08 6.32
C GLY A 68 9.91 0.08 4.84
N TRP A 69 10.86 -0.23 3.96
CA TRP A 69 10.57 -0.29 2.52
C TRP A 69 9.63 -1.45 2.14
N SER A 70 9.55 -2.50 2.96
CA SER A 70 8.67 -3.66 2.83
C SER A 70 7.61 -3.74 3.94
N ASP A 71 7.46 -2.67 4.71
CA ASP A 71 6.45 -2.60 5.78
C ASP A 71 6.03 -1.14 5.94
N THR A 72 4.95 -0.79 5.25
CA THR A 72 4.43 0.57 5.18
C THR A 72 3.31 0.83 6.18
N MET A 73 3.01 -0.12 7.08
CA MET A 73 1.86 -0.01 8.01
C MET A 73 2.06 1.14 9.00
N GLY A 74 3.28 1.31 9.51
CA GLY A 74 3.64 2.46 10.33
C GLY A 74 3.41 3.80 9.63
N LEU A 75 3.60 3.88 8.30
CA LEU A 75 3.34 5.10 7.53
C LEU A 75 1.84 5.42 7.46
N ALA A 76 0.99 4.40 7.26
CA ALA A 76 -0.47 4.58 7.28
C ALA A 76 -0.95 5.21 8.61
N TYR A 77 -0.44 4.70 9.73
CA TYR A 77 -0.77 5.26 11.06
C TYR A 77 -0.24 6.68 11.24
N LEU A 78 1.00 6.95 10.84
CA LEU A 78 1.58 8.29 10.95
C LEU A 78 0.78 9.31 10.14
N SER A 79 0.32 8.96 8.93
CA SER A 79 -0.46 9.87 8.08
C SER A 79 -1.86 10.15 8.62
N LEU A 80 -2.53 9.15 9.22
CA LEU A 80 -3.90 9.32 9.72
C LEU A 80 -3.98 9.97 11.11
N LEU A 81 -2.91 9.89 11.90
CA LEU A 81 -2.86 10.39 13.29
C LEU A 81 -2.14 11.74 13.42
N SER A 82 -1.55 12.26 12.34
CA SER A 82 -0.94 13.60 12.29
C SER A 82 -1.99 14.70 12.18
#